data_AF-A0A926QLK2-F1
#
_entry.id   AF-A0A926QLK2-F1
#
_cell.length_a   1.000
_cell.length_b   1.000
_cell.length_c   1.000
_cell.angle_alpha   90.00
_cell.angle_beta   90.00
_cell.angle_gamma   90.00
#
_symmetry.space_group_name_H-M   'P 1'
#
loop_
_entity.id
_entity.type
_entity.pdbx_description
1 polymer ?
#
loop_
_entity_poly.entity_id
_entity_poly.type
_entity_poly.pdbx_seq_one_letter_code
_entity_poly.pdbx_strand_id
1 'polypeptide(L)'
;MNQRIQAEHVHQLDHDQKEILRSQWTPQEGEYILFADQEEMIYYLAGVEKHKSLPLLSVGQMIAYISGRDASFKMHFDSGVWQVSVSGCRYKDAELCDVLWEAMKRILSHAVQ
;
A
#
# COMPACT_ATOMS: atom_id res chain seq x y z
N MET A 1 -8.57 5.32 -12.44
CA MET A 1 -8.51 5.07 -10.99
C MET A 1 -7.58 3.90 -10.72
N ASN A 2 -6.38 4.21 -10.22
CA ASN A 2 -5.41 3.18 -9.84
C ASN A 2 -5.98 2.32 -8.72
N GLN A 3 -5.94 1.00 -8.89
CA GLN A 3 -6.40 0.05 -7.86
C GLN A 3 -5.28 -0.39 -6.92
N ARG A 4 -4.03 -0.08 -7.25
CA ARG A 4 -2.81 -0.48 -6.55
C ARG A 4 -1.76 0.61 -6.59
N ILE A 5 -0.88 0.60 -5.60
CA ILE A 5 0.38 1.37 -5.66
C ILE A 5 1.30 0.76 -6.72
N GLN A 6 2.10 1.63 -7.34
CA GLN A 6 3.09 1.26 -8.36
C GLN A 6 4.49 1.10 -7.76
N ALA A 7 5.43 0.58 -8.54
CA ALA A 7 6.79 0.32 -8.08
C ALA A 7 7.48 1.59 -7.54
N GLU A 8 7.24 2.74 -8.18
CA GLU A 8 7.77 4.04 -7.79
C GLU A 8 7.38 4.41 -6.36
N HIS A 9 6.19 4.00 -5.92
CA HIS A 9 5.75 4.20 -4.53
C HIS A 9 6.58 3.36 -3.57
N VAL A 10 6.76 2.06 -3.86
CA VAL A 10 7.58 1.16 -3.03
C VAL A 10 9.03 1.64 -2.99
N HIS A 11 9.57 2.21 -4.07
CA HIS A 11 10.91 2.77 -4.09
C HIS A 11 11.12 3.99 -3.17
N GLN A 12 10.04 4.68 -2.76
CA GLN A 12 10.11 5.77 -1.76
C GLN A 12 10.39 5.26 -0.35
N LEU A 13 10.19 3.95 -0.08
CA LEU A 13 10.37 3.35 1.23
C LEU A 13 11.83 2.90 1.47
N ASP A 14 12.25 2.97 2.74
CA ASP A 14 13.49 2.33 3.19
C ASP A 14 13.36 0.79 3.25
N HIS A 15 14.44 0.11 3.61
CA HIS A 15 14.48 -1.35 3.67
C HIS A 15 13.47 -1.92 4.70
N ASP A 16 13.40 -1.33 5.89
CA ASP A 16 12.58 -1.85 6.98
C ASP A 16 11.09 -1.62 6.72
N GLN A 17 10.75 -0.46 6.16
CA GLN A 17 9.40 -0.16 5.68
C GLN A 17 8.95 -1.12 4.57
N LYS A 18 9.85 -1.49 3.64
CA LYS A 18 9.58 -2.50 2.61
C LYS A 18 9.32 -3.87 3.22
N GLU A 19 10.11 -4.29 4.20
CA GLU A 19 9.90 -5.56 4.90
C GLU A 19 8.58 -5.59 5.67
N ILE A 20 8.23 -4.49 6.35
CA ILE A 20 6.91 -4.35 6.98
C ILE A 20 5.82 -4.50 5.92
N LEU A 21 5.92 -3.81 4.79
CA LEU A 21 4.94 -3.92 3.70
C LEU A 21 4.82 -5.37 3.19
N ARG A 22 5.94 -6.06 2.96
CA ARG A 22 5.98 -7.47 2.51
C ARG A 22 5.31 -8.42 3.50
N SER A 23 5.46 -8.18 4.80
CA SER A 23 4.84 -9.00 5.84
C SER A 23 3.31 -8.89 5.83
N GLN A 24 2.78 -7.74 5.45
CA GLN A 24 1.34 -7.45 5.41
C GLN A 24 0.72 -7.67 4.03
N TRP A 25 1.57 -7.80 3.02
CA TRP A 25 1.15 -8.01 1.65
C TRP A 25 0.74 -9.47 1.44
N THR A 26 -0.48 -9.64 0.97
CA THR A 26 -1.05 -10.94 0.62
C THR A 26 -1.25 -10.98 -0.90
N PRO A 27 -0.35 -11.62 -1.66
CA PRO A 27 -0.54 -11.78 -3.10
C PRO A 27 -1.81 -12.58 -3.39
N GLN A 28 -2.54 -12.24 -4.45
CA GLN A 28 -3.67 -13.02 -4.94
C GLN A 28 -3.34 -13.67 -6.30
N GLU A 29 -3.94 -14.82 -6.59
CA GLU A 29 -3.76 -15.51 -7.88
C GLU A 29 -4.15 -14.62 -9.06
N GLY A 30 -3.38 -14.70 -10.14
CA GLY A 30 -3.65 -13.92 -11.34
C GLY A 30 -3.33 -12.42 -11.20
N GLU A 31 -2.83 -11.96 -10.04
CA GLU A 31 -2.24 -10.64 -9.92
C GLU A 31 -0.87 -10.60 -10.59
N TYR A 32 -0.53 -9.46 -11.18
CA TYR A 32 0.82 -9.17 -11.67
C TYR A 32 1.58 -8.39 -10.61
N ILE A 33 2.84 -8.75 -10.41
CA ILE A 33 3.75 -8.09 -9.47
C ILE A 33 5.04 -7.72 -10.18
N LEU A 34 5.69 -6.65 -9.71
CA LEU A 34 7.02 -6.31 -10.20
C LEU A 34 8.07 -7.07 -9.38
N PHE A 35 8.90 -7.83 -10.09
CA PHE A 35 10.01 -8.59 -9.55
C PHE A 35 11.25 -8.31 -10.42
N ALA A 36 12.33 -7.80 -9.83
CA ALA A 36 13.58 -7.48 -10.55
C ALA A 36 13.34 -6.71 -11.87
N ASP A 37 12.49 -5.69 -11.83
CA ASP A 37 12.11 -4.84 -12.97
C ASP A 37 11.35 -5.56 -14.09
N GLN A 38 10.82 -6.77 -13.83
CA GLN A 38 9.96 -7.53 -14.72
C GLN A 38 8.59 -7.78 -14.08
N GLU A 39 7.52 -7.70 -14.89
CA GLU A 39 6.18 -8.07 -14.44
C GLU A 39 6.03 -9.60 -14.48
N GLU A 40 5.67 -10.18 -13.34
CA GLU A 40 5.39 -11.60 -13.22
C GLU A 40 3.95 -11.81 -12.74
N MET A 41 3.24 -12.76 -13.35
CA MET A 41 1.91 -13.16 -12.88
C MET A 41 2.04 -14.17 -11.75
N ILE A 42 1.26 -13.98 -10.68
CA ILE A 42 1.23 -14.88 -9.53
C ILE A 42 0.47 -16.16 -9.91
N TYR A 43 1.20 -17.26 -9.96
CA TYR A 43 0.67 -18.62 -10.04
C TYR A 43 0.95 -19.35 -8.72
N TYR A 44 -0.08 -19.84 -8.04
CA TYR A 44 0.11 -20.60 -6.79
C TYR A 44 0.90 -21.90 -6.99
N LEU A 45 1.01 -22.40 -8.23
CA LEU A 45 1.81 -23.58 -8.57
C LEU A 45 3.31 -23.39 -8.29
N ALA A 46 3.83 -22.16 -8.38
CA ALA A 46 5.24 -21.83 -8.12
C ALA A 46 5.46 -21.02 -6.82
N GLY A 47 4.37 -20.56 -6.19
CA GLY A 47 4.43 -19.69 -5.02
C GLY A 47 4.95 -18.29 -5.35
N VAL A 48 5.04 -17.43 -4.32
CA VAL A 48 5.58 -16.07 -4.44
C VAL A 48 6.79 -15.94 -3.52
N GLU A 49 7.94 -15.60 -4.07
CA GLU A 49 9.14 -15.26 -3.30
C GLU A 49 9.00 -13.85 -2.69
N LYS A 50 8.18 -13.73 -1.63
CA LYS A 50 7.82 -12.43 -1.02
C LYS A 50 9.01 -11.52 -0.73
N HIS A 51 10.12 -12.07 -0.24
CA HIS A 51 11.33 -11.34 0.13
C HIS A 51 12.03 -10.65 -1.05
N LYS A 52 11.82 -11.12 -2.28
CA LYS A 52 12.35 -10.51 -3.51
C LYS A 52 11.30 -9.72 -4.31
N SER A 53 10.03 -9.83 -3.92
CA SER A 53 8.92 -9.17 -4.61
C SER A 53 8.78 -7.70 -4.20
N LEU A 54 8.21 -6.88 -5.10
CA LEU A 54 7.70 -5.56 -4.75
C LEU A 54 6.23 -5.68 -4.32
N PRO A 55 5.91 -5.40 -3.03
CA PRO A 55 4.56 -5.50 -2.53
C PRO A 55 3.66 -4.36 -3.07
N LEU A 56 3.00 -4.60 -4.20
CA LEU A 56 2.08 -3.64 -4.84
C LEU A 56 0.68 -3.77 -4.23
N LEU A 57 0.49 -3.12 -3.07
CA LEU A 57 -0.76 -3.19 -2.32
C LEU A 57 -1.93 -2.61 -3.11
N SER A 58 -3.07 -3.29 -3.03
CA SER A 58 -4.34 -2.74 -3.48
C SER A 58 -4.91 -1.70 -2.52
N VAL A 59 -5.86 -0.90 -3.01
CA VAL A 59 -6.67 0.02 -2.18
C VAL A 59 -7.27 -0.72 -0.98
N GLY A 60 -7.83 -1.91 -1.18
CA GLY A 60 -8.41 -2.72 -0.11
C GLY A 60 -7.38 -3.13 0.95
N GLN A 61 -6.16 -3.51 0.53
CA GLN A 61 -5.07 -3.85 1.45
C GLN A 61 -4.57 -2.63 2.23
N MET A 62 -4.47 -1.47 1.60
CA MET A 62 -4.10 -0.22 2.29
C MET A 62 -5.15 0.16 3.34
N ILE A 63 -6.44 0.11 2.99
CA ILE A 63 -7.53 0.38 3.94
C ILE A 63 -7.48 -0.60 5.12
N ALA A 64 -7.34 -1.91 4.84
CA ALA A 64 -7.25 -2.93 5.89
C ALA A 64 -6.06 -2.70 6.83
N TYR A 65 -4.89 -2.37 6.29
CA TYR A 65 -3.69 -2.09 7.07
C TYR A 65 -3.84 -0.84 7.96
N ILE A 66 -4.30 0.27 7.38
CA ILE A 66 -4.44 1.54 8.10
C ILE A 66 -5.52 1.42 9.19
N SER A 67 -6.70 0.90 8.84
CA SER A 67 -7.81 0.75 9.78
C SER A 67 -7.50 -0.18 10.95
N GLY A 68 -6.63 -1.19 10.75
CA GLY A 68 -6.16 -2.08 11.82
C GLY A 68 -5.13 -1.44 12.77
N ARG A 69 -4.50 -0.32 12.39
CA ARG A 69 -3.44 0.34 13.20
C ARG A 69 -3.84 1.70 13.75
N ASP A 70 -4.84 2.34 13.16
CA ASP A 70 -5.24 3.68 13.52
C ASP A 70 -6.76 3.77 13.68
N ALA A 71 -7.20 3.80 14.94
CA ALA A 71 -8.62 3.97 15.29
C ALA A 71 -9.20 5.32 14.85
N SER A 72 -8.36 6.31 14.52
CA SER A 72 -8.78 7.60 13.99
C SER A 72 -8.96 7.60 12.46
N PHE A 73 -8.67 6.48 11.79
CA PHE A 73 -8.81 6.36 10.34
C PHE A 73 -10.21 6.75 9.86
N LYS A 74 -10.27 7.74 8.98
CA LYS A 74 -11.49 8.16 8.29
C LYS A 74 -11.17 8.46 6.84
N MET A 75 -12.06 8.08 5.94
CA MET A 75 -11.99 8.48 4.54
C MET A 75 -13.34 9.01 4.07
N HIS A 76 -13.33 10.07 3.26
CA HIS A 76 -14.52 10.60 2.61
C HIS A 76 -14.16 11.22 1.27
N PHE A 77 -15.10 11.17 0.33
CA PHE A 77 -14.99 11.81 -0.97
C PHE A 77 -15.93 13.01 -1.00
N ASP A 78 -15.39 14.20 -1.24
CA ASP A 78 -16.17 15.43 -1.31
C ASP A 78 -15.58 16.34 -2.38
N SER A 79 -16.46 16.95 -3.18
CA SER A 79 -16.11 17.95 -4.19
C SER A 79 -15.00 17.49 -5.15
N GLY A 80 -15.01 16.21 -5.56
CA GLY A 80 -14.05 15.65 -6.50
C GLY A 80 -12.71 15.24 -5.88
N VAL A 81 -12.57 15.28 -4.55
CA VAL A 81 -11.31 15.04 -3.85
C VAL A 81 -11.53 14.01 -2.73
N TRP A 82 -10.66 13.01 -2.68
CA TRP A 82 -10.57 12.10 -1.56
C TRP A 82 -9.83 12.74 -0.41
N GLN A 83 -10.36 12.55 0.80
CA GLN A 83 -9.73 13.01 2.02
C GLN A 83 -9.56 11.83 2.96
N VAL A 84 -8.33 11.60 3.44
CA VAL A 84 -8.01 10.55 4.39
C VAL A 84 -7.44 11.18 5.65
N SER A 85 -7.96 10.83 6.82
CA SER A 85 -7.45 11.27 8.11
C SER A 85 -6.88 10.09 8.88
N VAL A 86 -5.64 10.22 9.35
CA VAL A 86 -4.92 9.24 10.17
C VAL A 86 -4.01 9.97 11.16
N SER A 87 -3.96 9.51 12.41
CA SER A 87 -3.03 9.98 13.45
C SER A 87 -3.06 11.50 13.64
N GLY A 88 -4.25 12.11 13.51
CA GLY A 88 -4.46 13.56 13.58
C GLY A 88 -4.04 14.35 12.33
N CYS A 89 -3.46 13.70 11.32
CA CYS A 89 -3.12 14.29 10.02
C CYS A 89 -4.25 14.09 9.02
N ARG A 90 -4.37 15.00 8.05
CA ARG A 90 -5.33 14.90 6.93
C ARG A 90 -4.60 15.03 5.61
N TYR A 91 -4.82 14.07 4.73
CA TYR A 91 -4.29 13.98 3.37
C TYR A 91 -5.43 14.18 2.38
N LYS A 92 -5.13 14.77 1.22
CA LYS A 92 -6.10 15.01 0.16
C LYS A 92 -5.48 14.73 -1.20
N ASP A 93 -6.21 14.05 -2.06
CA ASP A 93 -5.83 13.85 -3.46
C ASP A 93 -7.09 13.61 -4.32
N ALA A 94 -7.00 13.81 -5.64
CA ALA A 94 -8.05 13.42 -6.57
C ALA A 94 -8.17 11.89 -6.70
N GLU A 95 -7.06 11.16 -6.55
CA GLU A 95 -7.01 9.70 -6.65
C GLU A 95 -6.98 9.03 -5.27
N LEU A 96 -7.89 8.06 -5.06
CA LEU A 96 -8.00 7.34 -3.78
C LEU A 96 -6.70 6.58 -3.44
N CYS A 97 -6.06 5.99 -4.44
CA CYS A 97 -4.82 5.23 -4.25
C CYS A 97 -3.72 6.12 -3.67
N ASP A 98 -3.56 7.30 -4.24
CA ASP A 98 -2.46 8.21 -3.93
C ASP A 98 -2.65 8.82 -2.53
N VAL A 99 -3.87 9.24 -2.18
CA VAL A 99 -4.15 9.75 -0.82
C VAL A 99 -4.01 8.67 0.26
N LEU A 100 -4.38 7.41 -0.05
CA LEU A 100 -4.19 6.29 0.88
C LEU A 100 -2.71 5.97 1.06
N TRP A 101 -1.91 6.07 -0.01
CA TRP A 101 -0.46 5.88 0.08
C TRP A 101 0.20 6.91 0.98
N GLU A 102 -0.14 8.20 0.84
CA GLU A 102 0.37 9.26 1.70
C GLU A 102 0.01 9.02 3.18
N ALA A 103 -1.23 8.61 3.45
CA ALA A 103 -1.67 8.22 4.79
C ALA A 103 -0.92 6.98 5.31
N MET A 104 -0.67 5.99 4.46
CA MET A 104 0.03 4.76 4.82
C MET A 104 1.48 5.02 5.21
N LYS A 105 2.20 5.88 4.46
CA LYS A 105 3.58 6.28 4.79
C LYS A 105 3.70 6.82 6.22
N ARG A 106 2.71 7.59 6.68
CA ARG A 106 2.65 8.08 8.06
C ARG A 106 2.62 6.94 9.08
N ILE A 107 1.79 5.93 8.85
CA ILE A 107 1.67 4.76 9.73
C ILE A 107 2.95 3.91 9.69
N LEU A 108 3.59 3.77 8.52
CA LEU A 108 4.85 3.03 8.37
C LEU A 108 6.00 3.71 9.12
N SER A 109 6.10 5.04 9.08
CA SER A 109 7.15 5.77 9.81
C SER A 109 7.06 5.61 11.33
N HIS A 110 5.86 5.40 11.89
CA HIS A 110 5.67 5.14 13.33
C HIS A 110 5.84 3.68 13.72
N ALA A 111 5.96 2.76 12.76
CA ALA A 111 6.12 1.33 13.02
C ALA A 111 7.59 0.90 13.21
N VAL A 112 8.55 1.79 12.94
CA VAL A 112 10.01 1.54 12.99
C VAL A 112 10.65 2.10 14.29
N GLN A 113 9.84 2.47 15.29
CA GLN A 113 10.28 2.91 16.63
C GLN A 113 10.05 1.82 17.68
#